data_AF-A0A7L3ZEQ5-F1
#
_entry.id   AF-A0A7L3ZEQ5-F1
#
_cell.length_a   1.000
_cell.length_b   1.000
_cell.length_c   1.000
_cell.angle_alpha   90.00
_cell.angle_beta   90.00
_cell.angle_gamma   90.00
#
_symmetry.space_group_name_H-M   'P 1'
#
loop_
_entity.id
_entity.type
_entity.pdbx_description
1 polymer ?
#
loop_
_entity_poly.entity_id
_entity_poly.type
_entity_poly.pdbx_seq_one_letter_code
_entity_poly.pdbx_strand_id
1 'polypeptide(L)'
;VPPPATLPAPGLCCGTNSQSLPPQCVLTGRWINDLGSNMTIGAVNGKGDFAGSYHTAVSATTNEIQVSPLQGSQHRTNQKSQPTFGFTVNWSFSDSVTVFTGQCFVDEEGKEVLKTMWLLRSYVDNIKNDWKATRVGINIFTRLQSQK
;
A
#
# COMPACT_ATOMS: atom_id res chain seq x y z
N VAL A 1 12.73 -50.24 55.16
CA VAL A 1 12.12 -50.12 53.81
C VAL A 1 11.11 -48.99 53.86
N PRO A 2 11.36 -47.83 53.23
CA PRO A 2 10.38 -46.74 53.18
C PRO A 2 9.36 -47.01 52.06
N PRO A 3 8.15 -46.43 52.10
CA PRO A 3 7.16 -46.58 51.04
C PRO A 3 7.53 -45.75 49.79
N PRO A 4 7.04 -46.11 48.59
CA PRO A 4 7.37 -45.38 47.37
C PRO A 4 6.59 -44.07 47.29
N ALA A 5 7.30 -42.99 46.94
CA ALA A 5 6.72 -41.70 46.62
C ALA A 5 5.95 -41.79 45.29
N THR A 6 4.68 -41.41 45.32
CA THR A 6 3.84 -41.24 44.12
C THR A 6 4.20 -39.95 43.41
N LEU A 7 4.67 -40.05 42.16
CA LEU A 7 4.88 -38.93 41.24
C LEU A 7 3.50 -38.38 40.78
N PRO A 8 3.31 -37.05 40.70
CA PRO A 8 2.11 -36.49 40.10
C PRO A 8 2.15 -36.65 38.57
N ALA A 9 0.99 -36.93 37.98
CA ALA A 9 0.80 -37.06 36.55
C ALA A 9 1.16 -35.74 35.82
N PRO A 10 1.70 -35.80 34.59
CA PRO A 10 1.97 -34.60 33.81
C PRO A 10 0.64 -33.93 33.46
N GLY A 11 0.46 -32.73 34.01
CA GLY A 11 -0.67 -31.86 33.74
C GLY A 11 -0.77 -31.59 32.24
N LEU A 12 -1.99 -31.70 31.74
CA LEU A 12 -2.41 -31.33 30.39
C LEU A 12 -2.02 -29.86 30.15
N CYS A 13 -0.97 -29.61 29.37
CA CYS A 13 -0.67 -28.25 28.93
C CYS A 13 -1.80 -27.79 28.00
N CYS A 14 -2.65 -26.88 28.48
CA CYS A 14 -3.54 -26.09 27.62
C CYS A 14 -2.67 -25.35 26.60
N GLY A 15 -2.69 -25.82 25.35
CA GLY A 15 -2.12 -25.10 24.22
C GLY A 15 -2.79 -23.73 24.13
N THR A 16 -2.01 -22.67 24.31
CA THR A 16 -2.43 -21.32 23.96
C THR A 16 -2.62 -21.29 22.44
N ASN A 17 -3.86 -21.15 21.99
CA ASN A 17 -4.16 -20.77 20.61
C ASN A 17 -3.59 -19.36 20.40
N SER A 18 -2.34 -19.27 19.98
CA SER A 18 -1.74 -18.04 19.44
C SER A 18 -2.41 -17.77 18.09
N GLN A 19 -3.60 -17.17 18.13
CA GLN A 19 -4.18 -16.53 16.96
C GLN A 19 -3.19 -15.45 16.52
N SER A 20 -2.47 -15.70 15.43
CA SER A 20 -1.60 -14.70 14.82
C SER A 20 -2.47 -13.51 14.42
N LEU A 21 -2.10 -12.30 14.87
CA LEU A 21 -2.71 -11.07 14.38
C LEU A 21 -2.69 -11.06 12.84
N PRO A 22 -3.75 -10.57 12.18
CA PRO A 22 -3.76 -10.49 10.73
C PRO A 22 -2.53 -9.71 10.24
N PRO A 23 -1.92 -10.14 9.13
CA PRO A 23 -0.75 -9.47 8.59
C PRO A 23 -1.08 -8.00 8.32
N GLN A 24 -0.32 -7.12 8.96
CA GLN A 24 -0.40 -5.68 8.75
C GLN A 24 0.51 -5.27 7.59
N CYS A 25 0.23 -4.10 7.05
CA CYS A 25 0.83 -3.50 5.88
C CYS A 25 0.75 -4.35 4.60
N VAL A 26 -0.40 -5.01 4.40
CA VAL A 26 -0.72 -5.69 3.14
C VAL A 26 -1.29 -4.67 2.15
N LEU A 27 -0.56 -4.33 1.08
CA LEU A 27 -1.02 -3.28 0.15
C LEU A 27 -2.34 -3.61 -0.57
N THR A 28 -2.67 -4.88 -0.78
CA THR A 28 -3.94 -5.33 -1.38
C THR A 28 -5.13 -4.69 -0.66
N GLY A 29 -6.06 -4.10 -1.42
CA GLY A 29 -7.28 -3.49 -0.91
C GLY A 29 -7.50 -2.07 -1.39
N ARG A 30 -8.42 -1.36 -0.72
CA ARG A 30 -8.86 -0.01 -1.09
C ARG A 30 -8.24 1.02 -0.16
N TRP A 31 -7.76 2.11 -0.75
CA TRP A 31 -7.08 3.21 -0.08
C TRP A 31 -7.65 4.53 -0.56
N ILE A 32 -7.64 5.53 0.33
CA ILE A 32 -8.00 6.91 0.04
C ILE A 32 -6.89 7.83 0.53
N ASN A 33 -6.53 8.85 -0.26
CA ASN A 33 -5.56 9.85 0.17
C ASN A 33 -6.19 11.11 0.77
N ASP A 34 -5.34 11.97 1.29
CA ASP A 34 -5.63 13.29 1.85
C ASP A 34 -6.31 14.27 0.87
N LEU A 35 -6.27 14.00 -0.44
CA LEU A 35 -6.96 14.76 -1.48
C LEU A 35 -8.30 14.13 -1.90
N GLY A 36 -8.70 13.01 -1.30
CA GLY A 36 -9.91 12.27 -1.65
C GLY A 36 -9.77 11.33 -2.86
N SER A 37 -8.57 11.17 -3.40
CA SER A 37 -8.29 10.20 -4.47
C SER A 37 -8.31 8.79 -3.92
N ASN A 38 -8.91 7.87 -4.67
CA ASN A 38 -9.04 6.47 -4.28
C ASN A 38 -8.16 5.59 -5.14
N MET A 39 -7.58 4.55 -4.54
CA MET A 39 -6.92 3.49 -5.30
C MET A 39 -7.34 2.12 -4.79
N THR A 40 -7.40 1.16 -5.71
CA THR A 40 -7.62 -0.26 -5.39
C THR A 40 -6.41 -1.04 -5.89
N ILE A 41 -5.70 -1.68 -4.97
CA ILE A 41 -4.56 -2.55 -5.26
C ILE A 41 -5.05 -3.99 -5.23
N GLY A 42 -4.80 -4.72 -6.32
CA GLY A 42 -5.10 -6.14 -6.43
C GLY A 42 -4.16 -7.01 -5.62
N ALA A 43 -4.25 -8.33 -5.80
CA ALA A 43 -3.39 -9.27 -5.11
C ALA A 43 -1.91 -9.04 -5.49
N VAL A 44 -1.04 -8.97 -4.48
CA VAL A 44 0.41 -8.94 -4.68
C VAL A 44 0.91 -10.35 -4.96
N ASN A 45 1.64 -10.53 -6.06
CA ASN A 45 2.12 -11.84 -6.50
C ASN A 45 3.35 -12.30 -5.69
N GLY A 46 3.81 -13.53 -5.95
CA GLY A 46 4.99 -14.10 -5.30
C GLY A 46 6.33 -13.40 -5.61
N LYS A 47 6.36 -12.40 -6.50
CA LYS A 47 7.55 -11.55 -6.75
C LYS A 47 7.45 -10.19 -6.07
N GLY A 48 6.29 -9.85 -5.52
CA GLY A 48 6.01 -8.53 -4.94
C GLY A 48 5.32 -7.58 -5.91
N ASP A 49 5.03 -8.00 -7.15
CA ASP A 49 4.36 -7.16 -8.14
C ASP A 49 2.86 -7.13 -7.90
N PHE A 50 2.23 -6.01 -8.24
CA PHE A 50 0.79 -5.82 -8.17
C PHE A 50 0.30 -4.91 -9.29
N ALA A 51 -0.99 -5.07 -9.59
CA ALA A 51 -1.74 -4.19 -10.47
C ALA A 51 -2.96 -3.65 -9.73
N GLY A 52 -3.57 -2.60 -10.27
CA GLY A 52 -4.74 -2.00 -9.66
C GLY A 52 -5.35 -0.89 -10.50
N SER A 53 -6.19 -0.10 -9.84
CA SER A 53 -6.81 1.09 -10.42
C SER A 53 -6.65 2.30 -9.50
N TYR A 54 -6.54 3.47 -10.11
CA TYR A 54 -6.43 4.76 -9.45
C TYR A 54 -7.54 5.68 -9.97
N HIS A 55 -8.28 6.29 -9.05
CA HIS A 55 -9.30 7.29 -9.35
C HIS A 55 -8.95 8.58 -8.59
N THR A 56 -8.39 9.54 -9.33
CA THR A 56 -8.00 10.82 -8.75
C THR A 56 -9.22 11.70 -8.45
N ALA A 57 -9.16 12.49 -7.39
CA ALA A 57 -10.16 13.52 -7.11
C ALA A 57 -9.80 14.89 -7.73
N VAL A 58 -8.57 15.03 -8.22
CA VAL A 58 -8.04 16.28 -8.77
C VAL A 58 -7.35 16.04 -10.09
N SER A 59 -7.40 17.03 -10.99
CA SER A 59 -6.65 17.02 -12.25
C SER A 59 -6.15 18.43 -12.58
N ALA A 60 -5.03 18.51 -13.28
CA ALA A 60 -4.52 19.75 -13.88
C ALA A 60 -5.10 20.00 -15.29
N THR A 61 -5.84 19.04 -15.84
CA THR A 61 -6.49 19.12 -17.17
C THR A 61 -7.98 19.43 -17.01
N THR A 62 -8.59 19.95 -18.07
CA THR A 62 -10.06 20.10 -18.18
C THR A 62 -10.78 18.83 -18.63
N ASN A 63 -10.03 17.79 -19.03
CA ASN A 63 -10.59 16.50 -19.41
C ASN A 63 -11.34 15.87 -18.24
N GLU A 64 -12.42 15.15 -18.56
CA GLU A 64 -13.17 14.38 -17.57
C GLU A 64 -12.26 13.32 -16.93
N ILE A 65 -12.25 13.28 -15.60
CA ILE A 65 -11.43 12.32 -14.86
C ILE A 65 -11.97 10.92 -15.09
N GLN A 66 -11.07 10.01 -15.44
CA GLN A 66 -11.39 8.59 -15.61
C GLN A 66 -10.50 7.73 -14.70
N VAL A 67 -11.03 6.56 -14.33
CA VAL A 67 -10.25 5.55 -13.62
C VAL A 67 -9.08 5.12 -14.50
N SER A 68 -7.88 5.14 -13.93
CA SER A 68 -6.63 4.86 -14.64
C SER A 68 -5.94 3.63 -14.06
N PRO A 69 -5.29 2.78 -14.88
CA PRO A 69 -4.58 1.60 -14.38
C PRO A 69 -3.33 2.00 -13.60
N LEU A 70 -3.02 1.24 -12.55
CA LEU A 70 -1.74 1.29 -11.85
C LEU A 70 -1.03 -0.06 -11.86
N GLN A 71 0.31 -0.03 -11.89
CA GLN A 71 1.16 -1.21 -11.80
C GLN A 71 2.39 -0.89 -10.96
N GLY A 72 2.82 -1.82 -10.11
CA GLY A 72 3.93 -1.57 -9.20
C GLY A 72 4.48 -2.83 -8.55
N SER A 73 5.40 -2.61 -7.61
CA SER A 73 6.00 -3.67 -6.82
C SER A 73 6.30 -3.20 -5.39
N GLN A 74 6.28 -4.13 -4.45
CA GLN A 74 6.69 -3.90 -3.08
C GLN A 74 7.84 -4.81 -2.67
N HIS A 75 8.62 -4.35 -1.70
CA HIS A 75 9.65 -5.18 -1.07
C HIS A 75 9.00 -6.29 -0.24
N ARG A 76 9.49 -7.53 -0.36
CA ARG A 76 8.91 -8.71 0.30
C ARG A 76 9.42 -8.93 1.72
N THR A 77 10.64 -8.51 2.00
CA THR A 77 11.39 -8.88 3.21
C THR A 77 11.70 -7.66 4.05
N ASN A 78 10.77 -7.25 4.91
CA ASN A 78 11.08 -6.26 5.93
C ASN A 78 11.03 -6.94 7.30
N GLN A 79 12.08 -6.75 8.11
CA GLN A 79 12.17 -7.30 9.48
C GLN A 79 10.98 -6.92 10.37
N LYS A 80 10.21 -5.88 9.98
CA LYS A 80 9.07 -5.32 10.72
C LYS A 80 7.75 -5.32 9.92
N SER A 81 7.65 -6.07 8.81
CA SER A 81 6.43 -6.17 7.97
C SER A 81 5.85 -4.84 7.46
N GLN A 82 6.69 -3.81 7.28
CA GLN A 82 6.31 -2.46 6.83
C GLN A 82 7.03 -2.12 5.51
N PRO A 83 6.60 -2.68 4.35
CA PRO A 83 7.32 -2.67 3.09
C PRO A 83 7.41 -1.28 2.47
N THR A 84 8.55 -1.02 1.82
CA THR A 84 8.65 0.03 0.80
C THR A 84 8.05 -0.49 -0.51
N PHE A 85 7.50 0.42 -1.30
CA PHE A 85 6.86 0.08 -2.57
C PHE A 85 6.94 1.25 -3.54
N GLY A 86 6.68 0.94 -4.80
CA GLY A 86 6.45 1.95 -5.83
C GLY A 86 5.48 1.45 -6.88
N PHE A 87 4.75 2.38 -7.50
CA PHE A 87 3.84 2.09 -8.58
C PHE A 87 3.75 3.25 -9.57
N THR A 88 3.35 2.93 -10.79
CA THR A 88 3.12 3.87 -11.88
C THR A 88 1.63 3.90 -12.19
N VAL A 89 1.07 5.09 -12.36
CA VAL A 89 -0.27 5.35 -12.87
C VAL A 89 -0.15 5.90 -14.28
N ASN A 90 -0.71 5.20 -15.26
CA ASN A 90 -0.80 5.67 -16.65
C ASN A 90 -2.19 6.29 -16.85
N TRP A 91 -2.28 7.61 -16.97
CA TRP A 91 -3.56 8.32 -16.92
C TRP A 91 -4.37 8.08 -18.19
N SER A 92 -5.59 7.53 -18.05
CA SER A 92 -6.44 7.18 -19.20
C SER A 92 -7.13 8.37 -19.87
N PHE A 93 -7.03 9.56 -19.27
CA PHE A 93 -7.69 10.78 -19.73
C PHE A 93 -6.69 11.92 -20.05
N SER A 94 -5.38 11.65 -20.04
CA SER A 94 -4.35 12.65 -20.38
C SER A 94 -3.06 11.98 -20.83
N ASP A 95 -2.24 12.69 -21.62
CA ASP A 95 -0.89 12.23 -21.99
C ASP A 95 0.12 12.50 -20.86
N SER A 96 -0.13 11.92 -19.69
CA SER A 96 0.78 12.05 -18.56
C SER A 96 0.93 10.73 -17.82
N VAL A 97 2.00 10.62 -17.04
CA VAL A 97 2.26 9.48 -16.17
C VAL A 97 2.65 9.97 -14.79
N THR A 98 2.19 9.30 -13.74
CA THR A 98 2.63 9.60 -12.37
C THR A 98 3.26 8.36 -11.76
N VAL A 99 4.42 8.53 -11.13
CA VAL A 99 5.04 7.48 -10.31
C VAL A 99 4.89 7.86 -8.85
N PHE A 100 4.58 6.87 -8.02
CA PHE A 100 4.53 6.97 -6.57
C PHE A 100 5.59 6.05 -5.99
N THR A 101 6.28 6.51 -4.96
CA THR A 101 7.13 5.68 -4.10
C THR A 101 6.83 5.99 -2.64
N GLY A 102 6.91 4.98 -1.78
CA GLY A 102 6.57 5.17 -0.39
C GLY A 102 6.82 3.95 0.47
N GLN A 103 6.31 4.05 1.69
CA GLN A 103 6.37 2.99 2.69
C GLN A 103 5.03 2.89 3.41
N CYS A 104 4.62 1.64 3.66
CA CYS A 104 3.52 1.38 4.57
C CYS A 104 4.03 1.39 6.01
N PHE A 105 3.32 2.11 6.87
CA PHE A 105 3.55 2.16 8.30
C PHE A 105 2.32 1.67 9.06
N VAL A 106 2.55 1.15 10.26
CA VAL A 106 1.51 0.93 11.26
C VAL A 106 1.78 1.91 12.40
N ASP A 107 0.82 2.77 12.69
CA ASP A 107 0.95 3.76 13.77
C ASP A 107 0.76 3.13 15.17
N GLU A 108 0.92 3.95 16.21
CA GLU A 108 0.79 3.53 17.60
C GLU A 108 -0.63 3.02 17.95
N GLU A 109 -1.63 3.39 17.15
CA GLU A 109 -3.03 2.95 17.27
C GLU A 109 -3.32 1.67 16.47
N GLY A 110 -2.31 1.12 15.77
CA GLY A 110 -2.45 -0.07 14.93
C GLY A 110 -3.05 0.20 13.55
N LYS A 111 -3.18 1.46 13.12
CA LYS A 111 -3.74 1.82 11.81
C LYS A 111 -2.66 1.86 10.74
N GLU A 112 -2.99 1.33 9.58
CA GLU A 112 -2.09 1.33 8.42
C GLU A 112 -2.14 2.67 7.68
N VAL A 113 -0.97 3.23 7.40
CA VAL A 113 -0.78 4.50 6.68
C VAL A 113 0.27 4.31 5.60
N LEU A 114 -0.03 4.70 4.36
CA LEU A 114 0.99 4.79 3.31
C LEU A 114 1.50 6.21 3.22
N LYS A 115 2.79 6.41 3.51
CA LYS A 115 3.47 7.69 3.28
C LYS A 115 4.14 7.63 1.92
N THR A 116 3.73 8.49 1.00
CA THR A 116 4.20 8.46 -0.39
C THR A 116 4.67 9.82 -0.87
N MET A 117 5.62 9.80 -1.78
CA MET A 117 5.95 10.91 -2.67
C MET A 117 5.60 10.51 -4.10
N TRP A 118 5.37 11.49 -4.96
CA TRP A 118 5.09 11.24 -6.36
C TRP A 118 5.77 12.24 -7.28
N LEU A 119 6.01 11.78 -8.51
CA LEU A 119 6.41 12.61 -9.64
C LEU A 119 5.39 12.46 -10.75
N LEU A 120 4.77 13.56 -11.16
CA LEU A 120 3.89 13.62 -12.33
C LEU A 120 4.68 14.15 -13.50
N ARG A 121 4.78 13.36 -14.56
CA ARG A 121 5.41 13.71 -15.81
C ARG A 121 4.37 14.02 -16.87
N SER A 122 4.34 15.29 -17.29
CA SER A 122 3.50 15.76 -18.40
C SER A 122 4.16 15.46 -19.75
N TYR A 123 3.35 15.20 -20.77
CA TYR A 123 3.80 15.28 -22.15
C TYR A 123 4.22 16.71 -22.51
N VAL A 124 5.27 16.84 -23.32
CA VAL A 124 5.72 18.09 -23.93
C VAL A 124 6.18 17.82 -25.36
N ASP A 125 5.90 18.75 -26.27
CA ASP A 125 6.17 18.56 -27.71
C ASP A 125 7.66 18.52 -28.08
N ASN A 126 8.54 19.02 -27.20
CA ASN A 126 9.95 19.24 -27.50
C ASN A 126 10.82 19.10 -26.25
N ILE A 127 12.03 18.54 -26.41
CA ILE A 127 13.04 18.39 -25.36
C ILE A 127 13.40 19.73 -24.67
N LYS A 128 13.32 20.86 -25.40
CA LYS A 128 13.54 22.18 -24.79
C LYS A 128 12.50 22.56 -23.73
N ASN A 129 11.35 21.90 -23.72
CA ASN A 129 10.28 22.09 -22.73
C ASN A 129 10.37 21.08 -21.57
N ASP A 130 11.37 20.19 -21.55
CA ASP A 130 11.52 19.14 -20.53
C ASP A 130 11.59 19.72 -19.11
N TRP A 131 12.25 20.87 -18.95
CA TRP A 131 12.49 21.51 -17.65
C TRP A 131 11.22 21.80 -16.83
N LYS A 132 10.07 21.96 -17.50
CA LYS A 132 8.77 22.26 -16.86
C LYS A 132 7.83 21.06 -16.81
N ALA A 133 8.25 19.90 -17.30
CA ALA A 133 7.37 18.76 -17.53
C ALA A 133 7.15 17.89 -16.28
N THR A 134 7.96 18.04 -15.23
CA THR A 134 7.88 17.20 -14.03
C THR A 134 7.42 18.01 -12.81
N ARG A 135 6.33 17.58 -12.18
CA ARG A 135 5.84 18.08 -10.89
C ARG A 135 6.11 17.05 -9.80
N VAL A 136 6.25 17.51 -8.55
CA VAL A 136 6.50 16.67 -7.37
C VAL A 136 5.49 16.98 -6.28
N GLY A 137 5.13 15.97 -5.50
CA GLY A 137 4.31 16.15 -4.32
C GLY A 137 4.35 14.95 -3.39
N ILE A 138 3.50 15.00 -2.36
CA ILE A 138 3.32 13.95 -1.37
C ILE A 138 1.85 13.58 -1.29
N ASN A 139 1.57 12.33 -0.91
CA ASN A 139 0.23 11.92 -0.49
C ASN A 139 0.31 10.94 0.67
N ILE A 140 -0.67 11.02 1.55
CA ILE A 140 -0.84 10.13 2.68
C ILE A 140 -2.12 9.34 2.44
N PHE A 141 -1.98 8.02 2.33
CA PHE A 141 -3.14 7.14 2.15
C PHE A 141 -3.49 6.41 3.44
N THR A 142 -4.79 6.23 3.67
CA THR A 142 -5.35 5.38 4.71
C THR A 142 -6.33 4.39 4.10
N ARG A 143 -6.66 3.33 4.83
CA ARG A 143 -7.65 2.35 4.38
C ARG A 143 -9.00 3.01 4.16
N LEU A 144 -9.59 2.77 2.99
CA LEU A 144 -10.97 3.17 2.75
C LEU A 144 -11.89 2.20 3.48
N GLN A 145 -12.54 2.67 4.55
CA GLN A 145 -13.51 1.87 5.30
C GLN A 145 -14.71 1.55 4.41
N SER A 146 -15.15 0.30 4.38
CA SER A 146 -16.48 -0.01 3.83
C SER A 146 -17.50 0.58 4.78
N GLN A 147 -18.43 1.39 4.26
CA GLN A 147 -19.60 1.78 5.05
C GLN A 147 -20.34 0.50 5.44
N LYS A 148 -20.55 0.34 6.75
CA LYS A 148 -21.37 -0.76 7.29
C LYS A 148 -22.82 -0.61 6.84
#